data_AF-A0ABD1UMF9-F1
#
_entry.id   AF-A0ABD1UMF9-F1
#
_cell.length_a   1.000
_cell.length_b   1.000
_cell.length_c   1.000
_cell.angle_alpha   90.00
_cell.angle_beta   90.00
_cell.angle_gamma   90.00
#
_symmetry.space_group_name_H-M   'P 1'
#
loop_
_entity.id
_entity.type
_entity.pdbx_description
1 polymer ?
#
loop_
_entity_poly.entity_id
_entity_poly.type
_entity_poly.pdbx_seq_one_letter_code
_entity_poly.pdbx_strand_id
1 'polypeptide(L)'
;MSETRSKAQEEHLKKIDREMGELSAAYRTVINKVESFDLTLKVLGNRQEKIENIVSDINQKYETLVAMMAQISGNMKEGKDKQAESSAPQTRSGNFGSNRMGTPQINQAKDDNGNHTKMPKFDFPYFNGEGPREWVRKVRKYFQLHQVAEGMKVDIAEMYLKGKADIWFHGFAASHPDAEWNVFAEEICRRFSDTTGEEVVETFSKDSLGVLLNTRRNLRN
;
A
#
# COMPACT_ATOMS: atom_id res chain seq x y z
N MET A 1 18.28 44.02 60.17
CA MET A 1 17.76 44.47 58.87
C MET A 1 18.65 44.10 57.68
N SER A 2 19.99 44.04 57.82
CA SER A 2 20.91 43.67 56.73
C SER A 2 20.81 42.19 56.31
N GLU A 3 20.72 41.26 57.26
CA GLU A 3 20.63 39.82 56.96
C GLU A 3 19.34 39.43 56.21
N THR A 4 18.22 40.07 56.54
CA THR A 4 16.93 39.83 55.89
C THR A 4 16.97 40.23 54.42
N ARG A 5 17.70 41.30 54.09
CA ARG A 5 17.91 41.77 52.71
C ARG A 5 18.84 40.84 51.91
N SER A 6 19.88 40.31 52.54
CA SER A 6 20.80 39.34 51.92
C SER A 6 20.10 38.02 51.57
N LYS A 7 19.28 37.48 52.48
CA LYS A 7 18.50 36.26 52.23
C LYS A 7 17.50 36.44 51.08
N ALA A 8 16.81 37.58 51.04
CA ALA A 8 15.89 37.90 49.94
C ALA A 8 16.60 37.99 48.58
N GLN A 9 17.84 38.51 48.54
CA GLN A 9 18.63 38.53 47.31
C GLN A 9 19.08 37.14 46.86
N GLU A 10 19.48 36.28 47.80
CA GLU A 10 19.89 34.90 47.50
C GLU A 10 18.71 34.05 46.98
N GLU A 11 17.53 34.20 47.57
CA GLU A 11 16.30 33.57 47.08
C GLU A 11 15.93 34.04 45.67
N HIS A 12 16.08 35.34 45.39
CA HIS A 12 15.83 35.88 44.05
C HIS A 12 16.82 35.34 43.01
N LEU A 13 18.10 35.18 43.35
CA LEU A 13 19.09 34.55 42.46
C LEU A 13 18.75 33.09 42.17
N LYS A 14 18.37 32.32 43.20
CA LYS A 14 17.91 30.93 43.03
C LYS A 14 16.67 30.83 42.14
N LYS A 15 15.76 31.82 42.24
CA LYS A 15 14.58 31.89 41.36
C LYS A 15 14.96 32.12 39.91
N ILE A 16 15.88 33.05 39.64
CA ILE A 16 16.37 33.33 38.28
C ILE A 16 17.03 32.07 37.67
N ASP A 17 17.90 31.38 38.42
CA ASP A 17 18.55 30.16 37.92
C ASP A 17 17.54 29.06 37.58
N ARG A 18 16.49 28.94 38.40
CA ARG A 18 15.40 27.98 38.15
C ARG A 18 14.64 28.33 36.87
N GLU A 19 14.23 29.58 36.70
CA GLU A 19 13.53 30.07 35.51
C GLU A 19 14.42 29.92 34.25
N MET A 20 15.73 30.16 34.38
CA MET A 20 16.69 29.98 33.29
C MET A 20 16.84 28.50 32.90
N GLY A 21 16.83 27.59 33.88
CA GLY A 21 16.82 26.15 33.65
C GLY A 21 15.55 25.68 32.93
N GLU A 22 14.38 26.16 33.36
CA GLU A 22 13.08 25.88 32.73
C GLU A 22 13.05 26.40 31.27
N LEU A 23 13.52 27.63 31.04
CA LEU A 23 13.60 28.23 29.70
C LEU A 23 14.57 27.46 28.79
N SER A 24 15.72 27.03 29.30
CA SER A 24 16.68 26.22 28.55
C SER A 24 16.08 24.88 28.11
N ALA A 25 15.32 24.21 28.99
CA ALA A 25 14.62 22.98 28.66
C ALA A 25 13.53 23.19 27.60
N ALA A 26 12.77 24.29 27.72
CA ALA A 26 11.79 24.67 26.71
C ALA A 26 12.44 24.92 25.34
N TYR A 27 13.57 25.63 25.32
CA TYR A 27 14.31 25.93 24.09
C TYR A 27 14.83 24.66 23.40
N ARG A 28 15.42 23.73 24.17
CA ARG A 28 15.83 22.41 23.63
C ARG A 28 14.66 21.64 23.04
N THR A 29 13.50 21.69 23.71
CA THR A 29 12.29 21.01 23.21
C THR A 29 11.83 21.60 21.88
N VAL A 30 11.87 22.92 21.73
CA VAL A 30 11.51 23.59 20.47
C VAL A 30 12.49 23.22 19.36
N ILE A 31 13.79 23.26 19.61
CA ILE A 31 14.81 22.86 18.62
C ILE A 31 14.57 21.43 18.14
N ASN A 32 14.40 20.48 19.05
CA ASN A 32 14.18 19.07 18.69
C ASN A 32 12.91 18.90 17.83
N LYS A 33 11.85 19.68 18.11
CA LYS A 33 10.63 19.66 17.30
C LYS A 33 10.84 20.28 15.91
N VAL A 34 11.61 21.36 15.81
CA VAL A 34 11.94 22.00 14.53
C VAL A 34 12.76 21.04 13.66
N GLU A 35 13.75 20.36 14.23
CA GLU A 35 14.55 19.36 13.52
C GLU A 35 13.70 18.16 13.06
N SER A 36 12.81 17.67 13.92
CA SER A 36 11.87 16.60 13.56
C SER A 36 10.92 17.01 12.43
N PHE A 37 10.46 18.26 12.43
CA PHE A 37 9.62 18.79 11.37
C PHE A 37 10.37 18.91 10.05
N ASP A 38 11.62 19.38 10.07
CA ASP A 38 12.48 19.48 8.87
C ASP A 38 12.72 18.10 8.23
N LEU A 39 12.94 17.07 9.05
CA LEU A 39 13.04 15.69 8.58
C LEU A 39 11.75 15.23 7.90
N THR A 40 10.60 15.56 8.49
CA THR A 40 9.28 15.22 7.93
C THR A 40 9.07 15.90 6.57
N LEU A 41 9.45 17.17 6.44
CA LEU A 41 9.36 17.90 5.17
C LEU A 41 10.23 17.30 4.06
N LYS A 42 11.46 16.87 4.40
CA LYS A 42 12.35 16.20 3.45
C LYS A 42 11.76 14.89 2.92
N VAL A 43 11.19 14.07 3.81
CA VAL A 43 10.55 12.80 3.42
C VAL A 43 9.35 13.05 2.50
N LEU A 44 8.51 14.04 2.81
CA LEU A 44 7.38 14.41 1.96
C LEU A 44 7.84 14.88 0.57
N GLY A 45 8.90 15.68 0.49
CA GLY A 45 9.51 16.09 -0.78
C GLY A 45 9.97 14.90 -1.63
N ASN A 46 10.68 13.95 -1.01
CA ASN A 46 11.14 12.74 -1.70
C ASN A 46 9.97 11.84 -2.17
N ARG A 47 8.89 11.74 -1.37
CA ARG A 47 7.68 11.00 -1.76
C ARG A 47 6.97 11.68 -2.95
N GLN A 48 6.92 13.01 -2.97
CA GLN A 48 6.35 13.78 -4.09
C GLN A 48 7.14 13.55 -5.39
N GLU A 49 8.47 13.58 -5.34
CA GLU A 49 9.33 13.30 -6.51
C GLU A 49 9.11 11.87 -7.05
N LYS A 50 9.00 10.88 -6.16
CA LYS A 50 8.68 9.49 -6.57
C LYS A 50 7.34 9.41 -7.31
N ILE A 51 6.31 10.12 -6.84
CA ILE A 51 5.00 10.16 -7.51
C ILE A 51 5.10 10.78 -8.89
N GLU A 52 5.84 11.89 -9.03
CA GLU A 52 6.03 12.57 -10.31
C GLU A 52 6.74 11.66 -11.33
N ASN A 53 7.75 10.92 -10.89
CA ASN A 53 8.45 9.93 -11.73
C ASN A 53 7.51 8.80 -12.20
N ILE A 54 6.65 8.27 -11.31
CA ILE A 54 5.68 7.23 -11.66
C ILE A 54 4.64 7.78 -12.67
N VAL A 55 4.12 8.98 -12.44
CA VAL A 55 3.14 9.61 -13.34
C VAL A 55 3.75 9.85 -14.72
N SER A 56 5.00 10.32 -14.76
CA SER A 56 5.74 10.50 -16.01
C SER A 56 5.93 9.18 -16.78
N ASP A 57 6.36 8.12 -16.10
CA ASP A 57 6.52 6.78 -16.69
C ASP A 57 5.21 6.22 -17.24
N ILE A 58 4.10 6.40 -16.51
CA ILE A 58 2.77 6.01 -16.97
C ILE A 58 2.38 6.78 -18.24
N ASN A 59 2.59 8.10 -18.26
CA ASN A 59 2.27 8.92 -19.43
C ASN A 59 3.10 8.50 -20.64
N GLN A 60 4.39 8.23 -20.47
CA GLN A 60 5.24 7.75 -21.56
C GLN A 60 4.77 6.40 -22.13
N LYS A 61 4.39 5.47 -21.25
CA LYS A 61 3.83 4.16 -21.64
C LYS A 61 2.50 4.32 -22.37
N TYR A 62 1.66 5.26 -21.92
CA TYR A 62 0.39 5.58 -22.57
C TYR A 62 0.61 6.12 -23.99
N GLU A 63 1.49 7.10 -24.17
CA GLU A 63 1.82 7.65 -25.50
C GLU A 63 2.38 6.59 -26.45
N THR A 64 3.25 5.72 -25.93
CA THR A 64 3.82 4.60 -26.72
C THR A 64 2.74 3.63 -27.19
N LEU A 65 1.77 3.31 -26.33
CA LEU A 65 0.65 2.43 -26.67
C LEU A 65 -0.26 3.07 -27.72
N VAL A 66 -0.59 4.35 -27.57
CA VAL A 66 -1.40 5.10 -28.54
C VAL A 66 -0.71 5.16 -29.91
N ALA A 67 0.61 5.43 -29.93
CA ALA A 67 1.40 5.42 -31.16
C ALA A 67 1.39 4.04 -31.84
N MET A 68 1.54 2.96 -31.07
CA MET A 68 1.49 1.59 -31.60
C MET A 68 0.10 1.24 -32.16
N MET A 69 -0.98 1.64 -31.49
CA MET A 69 -2.35 1.46 -32.00
C MET A 69 -2.61 2.25 -33.29
N ALA A 70 -2.06 3.48 -33.40
CA ALA A 70 -2.16 4.29 -34.61
C ALA A 70 -1.43 3.64 -35.80
N GLN A 71 -0.27 3.02 -35.59
CA GLN A 71 0.46 2.29 -36.62
C GLN A 71 -0.29 1.04 -37.11
N ILE A 72 -0.89 0.27 -36.20
CA ILE A 72 -1.68 -0.93 -36.56
C ILE A 72 -2.93 -0.53 -37.38
N SER A 73 -3.57 0.59 -37.04
CA SER A 73 -4.73 1.09 -37.80
C SER A 73 -4.35 1.77 -39.12
N GLY A 74 -3.12 2.28 -39.25
CA GLY A 74 -2.60 2.88 -40.48
C GLY A 74 -2.34 1.87 -41.60
N ASN A 75 -1.91 0.66 -41.23
CA ASN A 75 -1.56 -0.39 -42.21
C ASN A 75 -2.78 -1.09 -42.86
N MET A 76 -4.03 -0.74 -42.49
CA MET A 76 -5.25 -1.26 -43.12
C MET A 76 -5.92 -0.31 -44.14
N LYS A 77 -5.30 0.83 -44.48
CA LYS A 77 -5.88 1.81 -45.42
C LYS A 77 -5.11 2.00 -46.73
N GLU A 78 -4.16 1.13 -47.05
CA GLU A 78 -3.43 1.22 -48.33
C GLU A 78 -3.75 0.01 -49.21
N GLY A 79 -4.97 0.01 -49.77
CA GLY A 79 -5.44 -1.12 -50.55
C GLY A 79 -6.81 -0.93 -51.19
N LYS A 80 -7.13 0.27 -51.68
CA LYS A 80 -8.12 0.50 -52.75
C LYS A 80 -8.14 1.98 -53.09
N ASP A 81 -7.68 2.31 -54.29
CA ASP A 81 -8.34 3.26 -55.19
C ASP A 81 -7.45 3.52 -56.41
N LYS A 82 -7.75 2.82 -57.53
CA LYS A 82 -7.65 3.20 -58.97
C LYS A 82 -8.36 2.05 -59.73
N GLN A 83 -9.26 2.18 -60.70
CA GLN A 83 -9.84 3.29 -61.47
C GLN A 83 -11.09 2.74 -62.18
N ALA A 84 -11.88 3.66 -62.76
CA ALA A 84 -13.27 3.52 -63.17
C ALA A 84 -13.59 2.69 -64.45
N GLU A 85 -14.92 2.51 -64.62
CA GLU A 85 -15.69 2.45 -65.87
C GLU A 85 -16.00 1.14 -66.61
N SER A 86 -17.23 0.68 -66.34
CA SER A 86 -18.29 0.36 -67.32
C SER A 86 -18.40 -1.03 -67.96
N SER A 87 -19.67 -1.46 -68.01
CA SER A 87 -20.31 -2.39 -68.95
C SER A 87 -20.37 -3.88 -68.58
N ALA A 88 -21.56 -4.31 -68.16
CA ALA A 88 -22.03 -5.69 -68.27
C ALA A 88 -22.22 -6.07 -69.76
N PRO A 89 -22.18 -7.37 -70.15
CA PRO A 89 -23.39 -8.19 -70.03
C PRO A 89 -23.16 -9.67 -69.66
N GLN A 90 -24.30 -10.33 -69.49
CA GLN A 90 -24.59 -11.67 -68.98
C GLN A 90 -24.02 -12.90 -69.73
N THR A 91 -23.96 -13.98 -68.94
CA THR A 91 -24.14 -15.42 -69.24
C THR A 91 -22.95 -16.31 -69.62
N ARG A 92 -22.80 -17.37 -68.79
CA ARG A 92 -22.83 -18.82 -69.11
C ARG A 92 -21.56 -19.60 -68.76
N SER A 93 -21.72 -20.45 -67.74
CA SER A 93 -21.30 -21.86 -67.62
C SER A 93 -19.96 -22.30 -68.22
N GLY A 94 -19.06 -22.80 -67.37
CA GLY A 94 -17.90 -23.60 -67.78
C GLY A 94 -17.16 -24.19 -66.59
N ASN A 95 -17.32 -25.50 -66.40
CA ASN A 95 -16.76 -26.33 -65.34
C ASN A 95 -15.33 -26.80 -65.70
N PHE A 96 -14.65 -27.46 -64.75
CA PHE A 96 -13.35 -28.17 -64.85
C PHE A 96 -12.10 -27.27 -64.78
N GLY A 97 -11.09 -27.49 -63.94
CA GLY A 97 -10.74 -28.58 -63.05
C GLY A 97 -9.21 -28.56 -62.88
N SER A 98 -8.70 -28.91 -61.69
CA SER A 98 -7.46 -29.66 -61.44
C SER A 98 -6.68 -29.15 -60.22
N ASN A 99 -6.73 -29.98 -59.18
CA ASN A 99 -5.77 -30.03 -58.08
C ASN A 99 -4.31 -30.19 -58.57
N ARG A 100 -3.36 -29.70 -57.76
CA ARG A 100 -2.05 -30.29 -57.39
C ARG A 100 -1.32 -29.30 -56.47
N MET A 101 -1.37 -29.43 -55.14
CA MET A 101 -0.57 -30.28 -54.24
C MET A 101 0.87 -29.75 -53.97
N GLY A 102 1.15 -29.42 -52.70
CA GLY A 102 2.49 -29.05 -52.20
C GLY A 102 2.50 -28.44 -50.78
N THR A 103 2.41 -29.31 -49.76
CA THR A 103 2.68 -29.23 -48.29
C THR A 103 3.81 -28.30 -47.78
N PRO A 104 4.12 -28.22 -46.45
CA PRO A 104 3.31 -28.26 -45.20
C PRO A 104 3.76 -27.21 -44.14
N GLN A 105 2.89 -26.70 -43.24
CA GLN A 105 3.38 -26.27 -41.91
C GLN A 105 2.30 -26.16 -40.82
N ILE A 106 2.30 -27.18 -39.95
CA ILE A 106 2.17 -27.13 -38.48
C ILE A 106 1.11 -26.16 -37.92
N ASN A 107 -0.11 -26.69 -37.77
CA ASN A 107 -1.05 -26.21 -36.76
C ASN A 107 -0.56 -26.67 -35.39
N GLN A 108 0.14 -25.78 -34.67
CA GLN A 108 0.23 -25.81 -33.21
C GLN A 108 -0.10 -24.41 -32.69
N ALA A 109 -1.38 -24.02 -32.80
CA ALA A 109 -1.92 -23.08 -31.85
C ALA A 109 -2.06 -23.86 -30.54
N LYS A 110 -1.04 -23.75 -29.68
CA LYS A 110 -1.21 -24.08 -28.27
C LYS A 110 -2.20 -23.07 -27.72
N ASP A 111 -3.40 -23.58 -27.48
CA ASP A 111 -4.35 -23.03 -26.54
C ASP A 111 -3.71 -23.05 -25.15
N ASP A 112 -2.79 -22.14 -24.86
CA ASP A 112 -2.51 -21.74 -23.48
C ASP A 112 -3.57 -20.72 -23.05
N ASN A 113 -4.84 -21.14 -23.17
CA ASN A 113 -5.92 -20.69 -22.30
C ASN A 113 -5.66 -21.29 -20.91
N GLY A 114 -4.55 -20.85 -20.31
CA GLY A 114 -4.29 -21.01 -18.91
C GLY A 114 -5.35 -20.23 -18.18
N ASN A 115 -6.36 -20.94 -17.70
CA ASN A 115 -7.20 -20.57 -16.57
C ASN A 115 -6.28 -20.11 -15.42
N HIS A 116 -5.80 -18.88 -15.49
CA HIS A 116 -5.59 -18.08 -14.31
C HIS A 116 -6.99 -17.85 -13.80
N THR A 117 -7.48 -18.80 -12.98
CA THR A 117 -8.48 -18.55 -11.96
C THR A 117 -8.19 -17.15 -11.47
N LYS A 118 -9.00 -16.16 -11.87
CA LYS A 118 -8.73 -14.75 -11.59
C LYS A 118 -8.67 -14.67 -10.07
N MET A 119 -7.46 -14.68 -9.54
CA MET A 119 -7.25 -14.69 -8.10
C MET A 119 -7.99 -13.45 -7.61
N PRO A 120 -8.95 -13.57 -6.68
CA PRO A 120 -9.72 -12.43 -6.23
C PRO A 120 -8.74 -11.31 -5.92
N LYS A 121 -8.95 -10.12 -6.50
CA LYS A 121 -8.10 -8.96 -6.24
C LYS A 121 -8.16 -8.71 -4.74
N PHE A 122 -7.13 -9.14 -4.03
CA PHE A 122 -7.03 -8.96 -2.60
C PHE A 122 -6.22 -7.69 -2.42
N ASP A 123 -6.90 -6.57 -2.19
CA ASP A 123 -6.22 -5.30 -2.04
C ASP A 123 -5.43 -5.28 -0.71
N PHE A 124 -4.31 -4.57 -0.72
CA PHE A 124 -3.51 -4.41 0.49
C PHE A 124 -4.27 -3.53 1.50
N PRO A 125 -4.48 -4.00 2.74
CA PRO A 125 -5.30 -3.27 3.72
C PRO A 125 -4.57 -2.04 4.28
N TYR A 126 -5.27 -0.92 4.40
CA TYR A 126 -4.77 0.27 5.11
C TYR A 126 -4.77 0.07 6.64
N PHE A 127 -3.85 0.75 7.32
CA PHE A 127 -3.80 0.77 8.78
C PHE A 127 -3.79 2.19 9.32
N ASN A 128 -4.81 2.54 10.09
CA ASN A 128 -4.95 3.81 10.80
C ASN A 128 -4.53 3.72 12.28
N GLY A 129 -4.05 2.55 12.74
CA GLY A 129 -3.71 2.31 14.13
C GLY A 129 -4.82 1.65 14.97
N GLU A 130 -5.81 1.01 14.33
CA GLU A 130 -6.87 0.22 14.98
C GLU A 130 -6.76 -1.26 14.59
N GLY A 131 -6.99 -2.17 15.53
CA GLY A 131 -6.97 -3.61 15.28
C GLY A 131 -5.64 -4.14 14.72
N PRO A 132 -4.47 -3.84 15.35
CA PRO A 132 -3.16 -4.18 14.78
C PRO A 132 -2.99 -5.68 14.50
N ARG A 133 -3.48 -6.55 15.39
CA ARG A 133 -3.40 -8.01 15.21
C ARG A 133 -4.18 -8.49 14.00
N GLU A 134 -5.37 -7.92 13.76
CA GLU A 134 -6.19 -8.27 12.60
C GLU A 134 -5.53 -7.78 11.30
N TRP A 135 -5.02 -6.54 11.31
CA TRP A 135 -4.31 -5.98 10.18
C TRP A 135 -3.07 -6.80 9.81
N VAL A 136 -2.21 -7.11 10.79
CA VAL A 136 -1.03 -7.97 10.58
C VAL A 136 -1.41 -9.33 10.00
N ARG A 137 -2.50 -9.94 10.46
CA ARG A 137 -3.00 -11.22 9.92
C ARG A 137 -3.40 -11.09 8.45
N LYS A 138 -4.12 -10.03 8.07
CA LYS A 138 -4.54 -9.78 6.67
C LYS A 138 -3.33 -9.51 5.77
N VAL A 139 -2.39 -8.68 6.20
CA VAL A 139 -1.16 -8.37 5.46
C VAL A 139 -0.27 -9.60 5.30
N ARG A 140 -0.08 -10.40 6.35
CA ARG A 140 0.67 -11.67 6.27
C ARG A 140 0.06 -12.61 5.23
N LYS A 141 -1.28 -12.69 5.18
CA LYS A 141 -1.97 -13.50 4.19
C LYS A 141 -1.76 -12.96 2.77
N TYR A 142 -1.81 -11.64 2.58
CA TYR A 142 -1.47 -11.00 1.31
C TYR A 142 -0.05 -11.35 0.85
N PHE A 143 0.96 -11.19 1.71
CA PHE A 143 2.35 -11.53 1.37
C PHE A 143 2.53 -13.00 0.97
N GLN A 144 1.83 -13.93 1.64
CA GLN A 144 1.86 -15.35 1.29
C GLN A 144 1.20 -15.62 -0.07
N LEU A 145 0.07 -14.98 -0.36
CA LEU A 145 -0.65 -15.14 -1.63
C LEU A 145 0.14 -14.57 -2.82
N HIS A 146 0.80 -13.43 -2.61
CA HIS A 146 1.53 -12.70 -3.64
C HIS A 146 3.04 -13.00 -3.67
N GLN A 147 3.52 -13.95 -2.85
CA GLN A 147 4.93 -14.37 -2.77
C GLN A 147 5.90 -13.18 -2.63
N VAL A 148 5.56 -12.24 -1.74
CA VAL A 148 6.35 -11.03 -1.52
C VAL A 148 7.67 -11.38 -0.82
N ALA A 149 8.78 -10.93 -1.40
CA ALA A 149 10.12 -11.12 -0.86
C ALA A 149 10.28 -10.44 0.51
N GLU A 150 11.03 -11.07 1.43
CA GLU A 150 11.14 -10.62 2.83
C GLU A 150 11.56 -9.15 2.95
N GLY A 151 12.59 -8.74 2.21
CA GLY A 151 13.11 -7.37 2.22
C GLY A 151 12.16 -6.31 1.69
N MET A 152 11.09 -6.69 0.98
CA MET A 152 10.10 -5.73 0.45
C MET A 152 8.86 -5.59 1.35
N LYS A 153 8.70 -6.45 2.35
CA LYS A 153 7.45 -6.53 3.13
C LYS A 153 7.21 -5.26 3.95
N VAL A 154 8.23 -4.75 4.61
CA VAL A 154 8.12 -3.53 5.43
C VAL A 154 7.89 -2.31 4.53
N ASP A 155 8.63 -2.19 3.42
CA ASP A 155 8.45 -1.12 2.43
C ASP A 155 7.03 -1.08 1.86
N ILE A 156 6.49 -2.24 1.50
CA ILE A 156 5.10 -2.32 1.02
C ILE A 156 4.14 -1.94 2.15
N ALA A 157 4.36 -2.42 3.37
CA ALA A 157 3.47 -2.12 4.48
C ALA A 157 3.44 -0.63 4.85
N GLU A 158 4.60 0.05 4.80
CA GLU A 158 4.74 1.49 5.01
C GLU A 158 3.78 2.29 4.13
N MET A 159 3.68 1.95 2.85
CA MET A 159 2.84 2.66 1.88
C MET A 159 1.34 2.69 2.24
N TYR A 160 0.89 1.79 3.11
CA TYR A 160 -0.52 1.67 3.49
C TYR A 160 -0.77 2.04 4.95
N LEU A 161 0.22 2.60 5.64
CA LEU A 161 0.02 3.24 6.93
C LEU A 161 -0.61 4.61 6.75
N LYS A 162 -1.52 4.98 7.66
CA LYS A 162 -2.23 6.25 7.65
C LYS A 162 -2.32 6.85 9.05
N GLY A 163 -2.42 8.17 9.11
CA GLY A 163 -2.65 8.91 10.35
C GLY A 163 -1.58 8.62 11.40
N LYS A 164 -2.00 8.24 12.62
CA LYS A 164 -1.10 7.97 13.75
C LYS A 164 -0.10 6.83 13.50
N ALA A 165 -0.45 5.87 12.62
CA ALA A 165 0.43 4.76 12.26
C ALA A 165 1.59 5.19 11.36
N ASP A 166 1.31 6.04 10.37
CA ASP A 166 2.35 6.59 9.47
C ASP A 166 3.34 7.45 10.27
N ILE A 167 2.85 8.32 11.16
CA ILE A 167 3.72 9.14 12.03
C ILE A 167 4.64 8.26 12.89
N TRP A 168 4.10 7.20 13.50
CA TRP A 168 4.90 6.29 14.32
C TRP A 168 5.96 5.53 13.51
N PHE A 169 5.64 5.14 12.27
CA PHE A 169 6.56 4.42 11.39
C PHE A 169 7.88 5.16 11.19
N HIS A 170 7.85 6.49 11.06
CA HIS A 170 9.06 7.29 10.90
C HIS A 170 10.03 7.13 12.09
N GLY A 171 9.52 7.08 13.32
CA GLY A 171 10.35 6.82 14.51
C GLY A 171 10.81 5.36 14.61
N PHE A 172 9.96 4.43 14.18
CA PHE A 172 10.33 3.02 14.08
C PHE A 172 11.47 2.80 13.08
N ALA A 173 11.37 3.34 11.86
CA ALA A 173 12.37 3.20 10.81
C ALA A 173 13.73 3.81 11.20
N ALA A 174 13.73 4.92 11.95
CA ALA A 174 14.97 5.51 12.47
C ALA A 174 15.67 4.61 13.50
N SER A 175 14.93 3.80 14.25
CA SER A 175 15.48 2.87 15.25
C SER A 175 15.74 1.47 14.70
N HIS A 176 15.12 1.12 13.57
CA HIS A 176 15.20 -0.20 12.94
C HIS A 176 15.33 -0.06 11.41
N PRO A 177 16.51 0.38 10.90
CA PRO A 177 16.69 0.68 9.47
C PRO A 177 16.54 -0.56 8.57
N ASP A 178 16.89 -1.75 9.07
CA ASP A 178 16.81 -3.02 8.34
C ASP A 178 15.82 -3.99 9.01
N ALA A 179 14.72 -3.47 9.56
CA ALA A 179 13.77 -4.30 10.29
C ALA A 179 13.14 -5.35 9.37
N GLU A 180 13.25 -6.62 9.75
CA GLU A 180 12.47 -7.68 9.12
C GLU A 180 10.98 -7.54 9.45
N TRP A 181 10.12 -8.13 8.61
CA TRP A 181 8.68 -8.08 8.79
C TRP A 181 8.23 -8.57 10.16
N ASN A 182 8.90 -9.57 10.73
CA ASN A 182 8.55 -10.12 12.04
C ASN A 182 8.72 -9.09 13.16
N VAL A 183 9.84 -8.36 13.15
CA VAL A 183 10.13 -7.27 14.10
C VAL A 183 9.10 -6.16 13.94
N PHE A 184 8.84 -5.74 12.70
CA PHE A 184 7.83 -4.72 12.41
C PHE A 184 6.43 -5.13 12.89
N ALA A 185 6.02 -6.37 12.62
CA ALA A 185 4.71 -6.89 12.99
C ALA A 185 4.50 -6.99 14.50
N GLU A 186 5.56 -7.31 15.25
CA GLU A 186 5.53 -7.31 16.72
C GLU A 186 5.45 -5.89 17.28
N GLU A 187 6.28 -4.99 16.75
CA GLU A 187 6.40 -3.61 17.23
C GLU A 187 5.13 -2.80 16.94
N ILE A 188 4.50 -3.01 15.76
CA ILE A 188 3.20 -2.40 15.45
C ILE A 188 2.09 -2.93 16.34
N CYS A 189 2.11 -4.23 16.67
CA CYS A 189 1.18 -4.79 17.64
C CYS A 189 1.43 -4.17 19.01
N ARG A 190 2.67 -4.14 19.49
CA ARG A 190 3.01 -3.57 20.80
C ARG A 190 2.59 -2.11 20.90
N ARG A 191 2.83 -1.31 19.87
CA ARG A 191 2.52 0.12 19.86
C ARG A 191 1.03 0.43 19.90
N PHE A 192 0.21 -0.36 19.20
CA PHE A 192 -1.20 -0.07 18.97
C PHE A 192 -2.17 -1.02 19.70
N SER A 193 -1.67 -2.08 20.38
CA SER A 193 -2.53 -3.00 21.16
C SER A 193 -3.16 -2.30 22.36
N ASP A 194 -2.47 -1.33 22.97
CA ASP A 194 -2.98 -0.60 24.14
C ASP A 194 -3.96 0.53 23.77
N THR A 195 -4.10 0.84 22.48
CA THR A 195 -5.10 1.82 22.02
C THR A 195 -6.48 1.18 21.80
N THR A 196 -6.55 -0.15 21.84
CA THR A 196 -7.78 -0.92 21.87
C THR A 196 -7.91 -1.51 23.26
N GLY A 197 -8.57 -0.77 24.15
CA GLY A 197 -9.01 -1.28 25.43
C GLY A 197 -9.67 -2.65 25.27
N GLU A 198 -9.41 -3.48 26.26
CA GLU A 198 -10.07 -4.74 26.56
C GLU A 198 -11.60 -4.67 26.34
N GLU A 199 -12.13 -4.97 25.15
CA GLU A 199 -13.59 -5.17 25.02
C GLU A 199 -14.04 -5.96 23.77
N VAL A 200 -13.32 -7.01 23.34
CA VAL A 200 -13.91 -7.93 22.32
C VAL A 200 -13.67 -9.42 22.60
N VAL A 201 -12.95 -9.80 23.66
CA VAL A 201 -12.75 -11.23 24.00
C VAL A 201 -13.62 -11.71 25.18
N GLU A 202 -14.23 -10.81 25.96
CA GLU A 202 -15.19 -11.21 27.01
C GLU A 202 -16.63 -11.39 26.52
N THR A 203 -17.05 -10.78 25.41
CA THR A 203 -18.45 -10.89 24.94
C THR A 203 -18.75 -12.18 24.17
N PHE A 204 -17.75 -12.88 23.64
CA PHE A 204 -17.99 -14.20 23.02
C PHE A 204 -17.98 -15.37 24.01
N SER A 205 -17.25 -15.25 25.12
CA SER A 205 -17.15 -16.34 26.11
C SER A 205 -18.26 -16.31 27.17
N LYS A 206 -18.84 -15.13 27.47
CA LYS A 206 -19.93 -15.04 28.46
C LYS A 206 -21.30 -15.41 27.87
N ASP A 207 -21.54 -15.06 26.62
CA ASP A 207 -22.82 -15.37 25.94
C ASP A 207 -22.90 -16.85 25.51
N SER A 208 -21.76 -17.45 25.17
CA SER A 208 -21.70 -18.89 24.84
C SER A 208 -21.82 -19.79 26.09
N LEU A 209 -21.37 -19.33 27.26
CA LEU A 209 -21.51 -20.09 28.52
C LEU A 209 -22.88 -19.88 29.19
N GLY A 210 -23.55 -18.74 28.97
CA GLY A 210 -24.89 -18.48 29.47
C GLY A 210 -25.97 -19.37 28.84
N VAL A 211 -25.88 -19.64 27.53
CA VAL A 211 -26.86 -20.47 26.80
C VAL A 211 -26.69 -21.97 27.12
N LEU A 212 -25.46 -22.42 27.37
CA LEU A 212 -25.18 -23.82 27.70
C LEU A 212 -25.55 -24.19 29.15
N LEU A 213 -25.51 -23.24 30.09
CA LEU A 213 -25.93 -23.49 31.47
C LEU A 213 -27.45 -23.41 31.66
N ASN A 214 -28.18 -22.66 30.83
CA ASN A 214 -29.64 -22.58 30.94
C ASN A 214 -30.36 -23.79 30.30
N THR A 215 -29.72 -24.46 29.34
CA THR A 215 -30.27 -25.68 28.71
C THR A 215 -30.14 -26.92 29.61
N ARG A 216 -29.21 -26.93 30.57
CA ARG A 216 -28.99 -28.09 31.46
C ARG A 216 -29.90 -28.10 32.70
N ARG A 217 -30.62 -26.99 32.99
CA ARG A 217 -31.58 -26.88 34.10
C ARG A 217 -33.00 -27.32 33.71
N ASN A 218 -33.33 -27.35 32.41
CA ASN A 218 -34.68 -27.67 31.90
C ASN A 218 -34.88 -29.15 31.49
N LEU A 219 -33.94 -30.04 31.83
CA LEU A 219 -34.01 -31.49 31.56
C LEU A 219 -34.05 -32.32 32.85
N ARG A 220 -34.33 -31.70 34.00
CA ARG A 220 -34.41 -32.39 35.30
C ARG A 220 -35.60 -31.96 36.16
N ASN A 221 -36.73 -31.64 35.52
CA ASN A 221 -38.07 -31.65 36.12
C ASN A 221 -39.00 -32.46 35.21
#